data_AF-A0A674NVA0-F1
#
_entry.id   AF-A0A674NVA0-F1
#
_cell.length_a   1.000
_cell.length_b   1.000
_cell.length_c   1.000
_cell.angle_alpha   90.00
_cell.angle_beta   90.00
_cell.angle_gamma   90.00
#
_symmetry.space_group_name_H-M   'P 1'
#
loop_
_entity.id
_entity.type
_entity.pdbx_description
1 polymer ?
#
loop_
_entity_poly.entity_id
_entity_poly.type
_entity_poly.pdbx_seq_one_letter_code
_entity_poly.pdbx_strand_id
1 'polypeptide(L)'
;MQVLWLWMALCFLCPTVVHGGKVLVFPIDGSHWVNMKVIIEALHSRGHQVSVVRSSDSWYIEEKSPFYNSITLDSPSEFDESFITTFIARLLEIQREGKSFWTRYKLEIEQAEMTREMYEKTSEFVEMLLENKDLMQSIKNTNYDLVFTDPVAPVGAILANYLKLPLVFSARGTSHGEGHFDIAPSPISYIPLTGTQLSDQMSFFERLQNVLMFGFLQYQIRWFVTPSFEGLIKKYFGPGTDYISLFQAADLWLMRVDFVYEYPRPTMPNVVYIGGFQCKPAKPLPEHLEEFVQSSGEHGVIVMSLGTLIAELPQDLADQIAAAFAKMPQKVIWRYKGAKPATLGNNTLLVDWMPQNDLLGHPKTKLFVAHGGTNGVQEALYHGVPIIGLPLIFDQPDNVHRLEVRGAGKVLDFFTMTEEIFFQGIQEVLNDPSYRMNMQRLSRLHRDVPMKPMDSALFWIEFVMRHKGAAHLRTESYRLPWYSYHSVDVMLFLAGITLLILMTFAALARCLCSRCVRAKSKRD
;
A
#
# COMPACT_ATOMS: atom_id res chain seq x y z
N MET A 1 48.61 -24.90 -27.79
CA MET A 1 47.57 -23.95 -28.26
C MET A 1 46.17 -24.59 -28.29
N GLN A 2 45.96 -25.76 -28.90
CA GLN A 2 44.64 -26.43 -28.96
C GLN A 2 43.95 -26.67 -27.61
N VAL A 3 44.71 -27.02 -26.57
CA VAL A 3 44.15 -27.24 -25.21
C VAL A 3 43.56 -25.96 -24.64
N LEU A 4 44.17 -24.80 -24.88
CA LEU A 4 43.68 -23.50 -24.39
C LEU A 4 42.34 -23.11 -25.05
N TRP A 5 42.17 -23.42 -26.33
CA TRP A 5 40.91 -23.21 -27.06
C TRP A 5 39.80 -24.14 -26.57
N LEU A 6 40.15 -25.38 -26.18
CA LEU A 6 39.22 -26.33 -25.58
C LEU A 6 38.74 -25.86 -24.20
N TRP A 7 39.63 -25.33 -23.36
CA TRP A 7 39.25 -24.75 -22.06
C TRP A 7 38.43 -23.46 -22.21
N MET A 8 38.77 -22.57 -23.15
CA MET A 8 37.93 -21.40 -23.43
C MET A 8 36.56 -21.80 -23.97
N ALA A 9 36.48 -22.78 -24.88
CA ALA A 9 35.21 -23.31 -25.37
C ALA A 9 34.38 -23.96 -24.26
N LEU A 10 35.01 -24.70 -23.32
CA LEU A 10 34.34 -25.26 -22.14
C LEU A 10 33.87 -24.18 -21.16
N CYS A 11 34.59 -23.07 -21.00
CA CYS A 11 34.15 -21.93 -20.20
C CYS A 11 32.97 -21.18 -20.85
N PHE A 12 32.87 -21.15 -22.19
CA PHE A 12 31.69 -20.63 -22.91
C PHE A 12 30.53 -21.64 -22.99
N LEU A 13 30.80 -22.93 -22.77
CA LEU A 13 29.81 -24.03 -22.78
C LEU A 13 29.32 -24.42 -21.38
N CYS A 14 29.94 -23.94 -20.31
CA CYS A 14 29.32 -23.96 -18.99
C CYS A 14 28.07 -23.08 -19.08
N PRO A 15 26.85 -23.63 -19.07
CA PRO A 15 25.69 -22.81 -18.86
C PRO A 15 25.97 -22.09 -17.54
N THR A 16 25.89 -20.77 -17.51
CA THR A 16 25.66 -20.11 -16.23
C THR A 16 24.47 -20.84 -15.63
N VAL A 17 24.68 -21.63 -14.58
CA VAL A 17 23.60 -22.38 -13.94
C VAL A 17 22.75 -21.32 -13.26
N VAL A 18 21.82 -20.73 -14.01
CA VAL A 18 20.83 -19.81 -13.47
C VAL A 18 19.98 -20.64 -12.55
N HIS A 19 20.21 -20.53 -11.25
CA HIS A 19 19.37 -21.14 -10.23
C HIS A 19 18.05 -20.38 -10.19
N GLY A 20 17.15 -20.72 -11.12
CA GLY A 20 15.78 -20.23 -11.13
C GLY A 20 14.99 -20.86 -9.99
N GLY A 21 14.65 -20.05 -8.99
CA GLY A 21 13.69 -20.43 -7.95
C GLY A 21 12.25 -20.58 -8.48
N LYS A 22 11.42 -21.32 -7.74
CA LYS A 22 10.00 -21.53 -8.01
C LYS A 22 9.15 -20.68 -7.07
N VAL A 23 8.37 -19.77 -7.62
CA VAL A 23 7.57 -18.80 -6.87
C VAL A 23 6.10 -19.14 -7.00
N LEU A 24 5.43 -19.41 -5.88
CA LEU A 24 3.98 -19.50 -5.84
C LEU A 24 3.41 -18.10 -5.59
N VAL A 25 2.57 -17.63 -6.49
CA VAL A 25 1.94 -16.31 -6.39
C VAL A 25 0.48 -16.47 -6.05
N PHE A 26 0.05 -15.77 -5.00
CA PHE A 26 -1.36 -15.54 -4.72
C PHE A 26 -1.65 -14.04 -4.90
N PRO A 27 -2.29 -13.64 -6.01
CA PRO A 27 -2.51 -12.22 -6.31
C PRO A 27 -3.85 -11.72 -5.76
N ILE A 28 -4.02 -10.40 -5.84
CA ILE A 28 -5.33 -9.74 -5.84
C ILE A 28 -5.51 -9.13 -7.22
N ASP A 29 -6.71 -9.28 -7.80
CA ASP A 29 -7.03 -8.76 -9.13
C ASP A 29 -7.07 -7.21 -9.14
N GLY A 30 -7.43 -6.60 -10.27
CA GLY A 30 -7.48 -5.16 -10.37
C GLY A 30 -6.09 -4.50 -10.45
N SER A 31 -5.96 -3.34 -9.81
CA SER A 31 -4.72 -2.56 -9.80
C SER A 31 -3.58 -3.22 -8.99
N HIS A 32 -3.92 -4.13 -8.07
CA HIS A 32 -2.96 -4.90 -7.30
C HIS A 32 -2.20 -5.88 -8.21
N TRP A 33 -2.92 -6.60 -9.07
CA TRP A 33 -2.33 -7.47 -10.08
C TRP A 33 -1.42 -6.72 -11.04
N VAL A 34 -1.83 -5.54 -11.54
CA VAL A 34 -1.00 -4.74 -12.45
C VAL A 34 0.38 -4.48 -11.86
N ASN A 35 0.47 -4.21 -10.56
CA ASN A 35 1.71 -4.01 -9.83
C ASN A 35 2.51 -5.33 -9.66
N MET A 36 1.85 -6.40 -9.21
CA MET A 36 2.50 -7.69 -9.03
C MET A 36 3.04 -8.25 -10.34
N LYS A 37 2.30 -8.07 -11.45
CA LYS A 37 2.68 -8.50 -12.79
C LYS A 37 4.04 -7.94 -13.21
N VAL A 38 4.35 -6.68 -12.87
CA VAL A 38 5.66 -6.09 -13.20
C VAL A 38 6.80 -6.83 -12.49
N ILE A 39 6.60 -7.24 -11.23
CA ILE A 39 7.60 -8.02 -10.48
C ILE A 39 7.69 -9.45 -11.02
N ILE A 40 6.54 -10.07 -11.36
CA ILE A 40 6.46 -11.42 -11.93
C ILE A 40 7.21 -11.49 -13.27
N GLU A 41 6.98 -10.53 -14.17
CA GLU A 41 7.69 -10.43 -15.44
C GLU A 41 9.21 -10.29 -15.23
N ALA A 42 9.61 -9.50 -14.24
CA ALA A 42 11.03 -9.33 -13.90
C ALA A 42 11.64 -10.61 -13.29
N LEU A 43 10.93 -11.32 -12.41
CA LEU A 43 11.34 -12.63 -11.90
C LEU A 43 11.48 -13.64 -13.04
N HIS A 44 10.50 -13.72 -13.93
CA HIS A 44 10.53 -14.58 -15.11
C HIS A 44 11.74 -14.25 -16.00
N SER A 45 12.03 -12.97 -16.23
CA SER A 45 13.21 -12.54 -17.01
C SER A 45 14.55 -12.96 -16.40
N ARG A 46 14.58 -13.24 -15.09
CA ARG A 46 15.75 -13.78 -14.35
C ARG A 46 15.77 -15.31 -14.28
N GLY A 47 14.85 -15.99 -14.97
CA GLY A 47 14.79 -17.44 -15.07
C GLY A 47 13.99 -18.13 -13.96
N HIS A 48 13.25 -17.38 -13.14
CA HIS A 48 12.37 -17.96 -12.12
C HIS A 48 11.12 -18.58 -12.75
N GLN A 49 10.68 -19.72 -12.20
CA GLN A 49 9.41 -20.33 -12.55
C GLN A 49 8.33 -19.74 -11.66
N VAL A 50 7.35 -19.07 -12.26
CA VAL A 50 6.26 -18.43 -11.52
C VAL A 50 4.96 -19.18 -11.79
N SER A 51 4.24 -19.54 -10.73
CA SER A 51 2.90 -20.09 -10.82
C SER A 51 1.92 -19.17 -10.11
N VAL A 52 0.87 -18.74 -10.79
CA VAL A 52 -0.12 -17.79 -10.29
C VAL A 52 -1.43 -18.51 -10.03
N VAL A 53 -1.90 -18.48 -8.79
CA VAL A 53 -3.24 -18.94 -8.43
C VAL A 53 -4.25 -17.87 -8.85
N ARG A 54 -5.28 -18.26 -9.60
CA ARG A 54 -6.34 -17.34 -10.06
C ARG A 54 -7.71 -18.01 -10.02
N SER A 55 -8.75 -17.20 -9.92
CA SER A 55 -10.13 -17.66 -10.12
C SER A 55 -10.49 -17.62 -11.60
N SER A 56 -11.42 -18.47 -12.03
CA SER A 56 -11.85 -18.57 -13.43
C SER A 56 -12.48 -17.29 -13.97
N ASP A 57 -13.03 -16.45 -13.10
CA ASP A 57 -13.65 -15.14 -13.36
C ASP A 57 -12.71 -13.93 -13.18
N SER A 58 -11.41 -14.15 -12.93
CA SER A 58 -10.42 -13.07 -12.89
C SER A 58 -10.43 -12.20 -14.15
N TRP A 59 -10.41 -10.87 -13.98
CA TRP A 59 -10.61 -9.93 -15.09
C TRP A 59 -9.32 -9.32 -15.65
N TYR A 60 -8.25 -9.12 -14.86
CA TYR A 60 -6.92 -8.77 -15.40
C TYR A 60 -5.91 -9.92 -15.41
N ILE A 61 -6.17 -10.99 -14.64
CA ILE A 61 -5.26 -12.14 -14.55
C ILE A 61 -5.62 -13.14 -15.65
N GLU A 62 -4.90 -13.05 -16.76
CA GLU A 62 -5.09 -13.95 -17.90
C GLU A 62 -4.72 -15.40 -17.54
N GLU A 63 -5.51 -16.35 -18.03
CA GLU A 63 -5.21 -17.79 -17.88
C GLU A 63 -3.89 -18.17 -18.58
N LYS A 64 -3.68 -17.65 -19.79
CA LYS A 64 -2.49 -17.97 -20.59
C LYS A 64 -1.54 -16.78 -20.57
N SER A 65 -0.31 -17.01 -20.15
CA SER A 65 0.72 -15.99 -20.08
C SER A 65 2.08 -16.59 -20.45
N PRO A 66 2.93 -15.85 -21.18
CA PRO A 66 4.31 -16.27 -21.41
C PRO A 66 5.20 -16.09 -20.16
N PHE A 67 4.70 -15.45 -19.10
CA PHE A 67 5.50 -15.07 -17.92
C PHE A 67 5.24 -15.94 -16.68
N TYR A 68 4.15 -16.70 -16.66
CA TYR A 68 3.77 -17.55 -15.53
C TYR A 68 2.85 -18.69 -15.96
N ASN A 69 2.81 -19.75 -15.15
CA ASN A 69 1.82 -20.81 -15.28
C ASN A 69 0.59 -20.48 -14.42
N SER A 70 -0.62 -20.61 -14.96
CA SER A 70 -1.85 -20.42 -14.18
C SER A 70 -2.24 -21.68 -13.42
N ILE A 71 -2.67 -21.51 -12.18
CA ILE A 71 -3.43 -22.49 -11.40
C ILE A 71 -4.84 -21.93 -11.28
N THR A 72 -5.74 -22.36 -12.17
CA THR A 72 -7.11 -21.86 -12.22
C THR A 72 -8.01 -22.62 -11.25
N LEU A 73 -8.78 -21.88 -10.47
CA LEU A 73 -9.79 -22.40 -9.55
C LEU A 73 -11.18 -22.16 -10.13
N ASP A 74 -11.99 -23.21 -10.18
CA ASP A 74 -13.39 -23.17 -10.62
C ASP A 74 -14.31 -22.67 -9.49
N SER A 75 -14.01 -21.50 -8.96
CA SER A 75 -14.75 -20.84 -7.90
C SER A 75 -14.88 -19.35 -8.23
N PRO A 76 -16.02 -18.72 -7.89
CA PRO A 76 -16.14 -17.27 -7.96
C PRO A 76 -15.00 -16.61 -7.19
N SER A 77 -14.41 -15.58 -7.76
CA SER A 77 -13.45 -14.74 -7.07
C SER A 77 -14.08 -14.16 -5.81
N GLU A 78 -13.26 -14.01 -4.76
CA GLU A 78 -13.66 -13.29 -3.53
C GLU A 78 -14.04 -11.83 -3.82
N PHE A 79 -13.51 -11.30 -4.92
CA PHE A 79 -13.54 -9.91 -5.33
C PHE A 79 -13.85 -9.81 -6.82
N ASP A 80 -15.11 -9.99 -7.21
CA ASP A 80 -15.51 -9.79 -8.61
C ASP A 80 -15.72 -8.29 -8.93
N GLU A 81 -15.70 -7.95 -10.23
CA GLU A 81 -15.70 -6.55 -10.68
C GLU A 81 -17.02 -5.87 -10.30
N SER A 82 -18.12 -6.63 -10.34
CA SER A 82 -19.44 -6.14 -9.98
C SER A 82 -19.56 -5.79 -8.50
N PHE A 83 -18.97 -6.59 -7.61
CA PHE A 83 -18.95 -6.34 -6.18
C PHE A 83 -18.21 -5.04 -5.87
N ILE A 84 -17.00 -4.89 -6.43
CA ILE A 84 -16.19 -3.68 -6.22
C ILE A 84 -16.87 -2.44 -6.80
N THR A 85 -17.39 -2.51 -8.01
CA THR A 85 -18.07 -1.36 -8.64
C THR A 85 -19.35 -0.97 -7.90
N THR A 86 -20.16 -1.93 -7.43
CA THR A 86 -21.35 -1.67 -6.61
C THR A 86 -20.98 -1.00 -5.30
N PHE A 87 -19.94 -1.48 -4.63
CA PHE A 87 -19.47 -0.89 -3.38
C PHE A 87 -18.96 0.55 -3.57
N ILE A 88 -18.18 0.79 -4.64
CA ILE A 88 -17.71 2.12 -5.00
C ILE A 88 -18.89 3.07 -5.24
N ALA A 89 -19.89 2.63 -6.00
CA ALA A 89 -21.08 3.43 -6.26
C ALA A 89 -21.79 3.83 -4.96
N ARG A 90 -21.88 2.90 -3.99
CA ARG A 90 -22.46 3.15 -2.67
C ARG A 90 -21.63 4.16 -1.86
N LEU A 91 -20.31 4.03 -1.83
CA LEU A 91 -19.45 4.99 -1.14
C LEU A 91 -19.59 6.41 -1.73
N LEU A 92 -19.63 6.51 -3.06
CA LEU A 92 -19.80 7.79 -3.76
C LEU A 92 -21.18 8.41 -3.47
N GLU A 93 -22.24 7.61 -3.39
CA GLU A 93 -23.58 8.06 -3.03
C GLU A 93 -23.59 8.68 -1.62
N ILE A 94 -22.98 8.01 -0.65
CA ILE A 94 -22.91 8.52 0.73
C ILE A 94 -22.08 9.80 0.78
N GLN A 95 -20.93 9.86 0.09
CA GLN A 95 -20.09 11.05 0.08
C GLN A 95 -20.77 12.27 -0.55
N ARG A 96 -21.72 12.09 -1.47
CA ARG A 96 -22.55 13.18 -2.01
C ARG A 96 -23.44 13.86 -0.97
N GLU A 97 -23.71 13.22 0.17
CA GLU A 97 -24.43 13.86 1.28
C GLU A 97 -23.60 14.96 1.97
N GLY A 98 -22.32 15.10 1.64
CA GLY A 98 -21.42 16.13 2.14
C GLY A 98 -20.63 15.72 3.38
N LYS A 99 -19.79 16.62 3.90
CA LYS A 99 -18.87 16.36 5.02
C LYS A 99 -19.53 16.60 6.38
N SER A 100 -20.30 15.61 6.84
CA SER A 100 -20.89 15.62 8.19
C SER A 100 -20.39 14.45 9.03
N PHE A 101 -20.50 14.56 10.36
CA PHE A 101 -20.23 13.44 11.27
C PHE A 101 -21.06 12.20 10.90
N TRP A 102 -22.33 12.40 10.53
CA TRP A 102 -23.23 11.33 10.12
C TRP A 102 -22.81 10.67 8.81
N THR A 103 -22.35 11.45 7.83
CA THR A 103 -21.82 10.92 6.58
C THR A 103 -20.58 10.06 6.84
N ARG A 104 -19.66 10.54 7.69
CA ARG A 104 -18.48 9.75 8.09
C ARG A 104 -18.91 8.46 8.80
N TYR A 105 -19.83 8.55 9.74
CA TYR A 105 -20.34 7.37 10.45
C TYR A 105 -20.98 6.33 9.52
N LYS A 106 -21.80 6.77 8.55
CA LYS A 106 -22.36 5.89 7.51
C LYS A 106 -21.26 5.21 6.68
N LEU A 107 -20.24 5.96 6.24
CA LEU A 107 -19.10 5.41 5.49
C LEU A 107 -18.35 4.34 6.30
N GLU A 108 -18.17 4.54 7.60
CA GLU A 108 -17.51 3.57 8.48
C GLU A 108 -18.34 2.29 8.65
N ILE A 109 -19.67 2.41 8.79
CA ILE A 109 -20.57 1.26 8.85
C ILE A 109 -20.54 0.48 7.54
N GLU A 110 -20.70 1.15 6.41
CA GLU A 110 -20.78 0.51 5.09
C GLU A 110 -19.46 -0.19 4.74
N GLN A 111 -18.32 0.42 5.09
CA GLN A 111 -17.03 -0.24 5.00
C GLN A 111 -16.93 -1.46 5.92
N ALA A 112 -17.40 -1.37 7.17
CA ALA A 112 -17.37 -2.49 8.11
C ALA A 112 -18.25 -3.67 7.66
N GLU A 113 -19.43 -3.41 7.13
CA GLU A 113 -20.35 -4.42 6.61
C GLU A 113 -19.78 -5.12 5.38
N MET A 114 -19.27 -4.37 4.40
CA MET A 114 -18.58 -4.92 3.24
C MET A 114 -17.38 -5.76 3.66
N THR A 115 -16.57 -5.24 4.59
CA THR A 115 -15.38 -5.93 5.10
C THR A 115 -15.76 -7.27 5.75
N ARG A 116 -16.87 -7.32 6.48
CA ARG A 116 -17.39 -8.58 7.05
C ARG A 116 -17.80 -9.58 5.97
N GLU A 117 -18.60 -9.17 4.99
CA GLU A 117 -19.04 -10.05 3.89
C GLU A 117 -17.84 -10.59 3.10
N MET A 118 -16.88 -9.71 2.81
CA MET A 118 -15.62 -10.04 2.15
C MET A 118 -14.86 -11.11 2.93
N TYR A 119 -14.70 -10.97 4.25
CA TYR A 119 -13.99 -11.98 5.04
C TYR A 119 -14.72 -13.29 5.18
N GLU A 120 -16.05 -13.30 5.25
CA GLU A 120 -16.83 -14.52 5.25
C GLU A 120 -16.57 -15.31 3.96
N LYS A 121 -16.67 -14.65 2.79
CA LYS A 121 -16.35 -15.26 1.48
C LYS A 121 -14.90 -15.71 1.38
N THR A 122 -13.94 -14.90 1.83
CA THR A 122 -12.52 -15.29 1.86
C THR A 122 -12.29 -16.52 2.74
N SER A 123 -12.94 -16.61 3.90
CA SER A 123 -12.81 -17.76 4.80
C SER A 123 -13.30 -19.05 4.14
N GLU A 124 -14.47 -19.00 3.48
CA GLU A 124 -15.03 -20.11 2.70
C GLU A 124 -14.13 -20.52 1.52
N PHE A 125 -13.60 -19.53 0.79
CA PHE A 125 -12.68 -19.77 -0.32
C PHE A 125 -11.40 -20.45 0.14
N VAL A 126 -10.81 -20.01 1.25
CA VAL A 126 -9.62 -20.64 1.82
C VAL A 126 -9.91 -22.07 2.24
N GLU A 127 -11.07 -22.33 2.85
CA GLU A 127 -11.46 -23.68 3.23
C GLU A 127 -11.56 -24.59 1.99
N MET A 128 -12.23 -24.14 0.93
CA MET A 128 -12.30 -24.87 -0.34
C MET A 128 -10.92 -25.14 -0.95
N LEU A 129 -10.03 -24.13 -0.94
CA LEU A 129 -8.67 -24.25 -1.46
C LEU A 129 -7.88 -25.32 -0.70
N LEU A 130 -7.94 -25.31 0.64
CA LEU A 130 -7.22 -26.25 1.49
C LEU A 130 -7.81 -27.67 1.46
N GLU A 131 -9.11 -27.81 1.23
CA GLU A 131 -9.79 -29.10 1.10
C GLU A 131 -9.59 -29.77 -0.26
N ASN A 132 -9.16 -29.02 -1.28
CA ASN A 132 -8.80 -29.58 -2.59
C ASN A 132 -7.47 -30.36 -2.51
N LYS A 133 -7.57 -31.65 -2.17
CA LYS A 133 -6.41 -32.54 -1.96
C LYS A 133 -5.52 -32.67 -3.19
N ASP A 134 -6.09 -32.77 -4.38
CA ASP A 134 -5.32 -32.94 -5.62
C ASP A 134 -4.51 -31.69 -5.94
N LEU A 135 -5.14 -30.51 -5.80
CA LEU A 135 -4.47 -29.23 -5.93
C LEU A 135 -3.36 -29.06 -4.90
N MET A 136 -3.67 -29.27 -3.61
CA MET A 136 -2.71 -29.11 -2.54
C MET A 136 -1.54 -30.09 -2.66
N GLN A 137 -1.79 -31.32 -3.14
CA GLN A 137 -0.74 -32.28 -3.44
C GLN A 137 0.11 -31.83 -4.64
N SER A 138 -0.51 -31.32 -5.70
CA SER A 138 0.20 -30.75 -6.86
C SER A 138 1.11 -29.58 -6.47
N ILE A 139 0.61 -28.66 -5.65
CA ILE A 139 1.37 -27.53 -5.12
C ILE A 139 2.57 -28.03 -4.30
N LYS A 140 2.35 -28.99 -3.38
CA LYS A 140 3.44 -29.59 -2.57
C LYS A 140 4.49 -30.29 -3.45
N ASN A 141 4.06 -31.07 -4.44
CA ASN A 141 4.96 -31.80 -5.35
C ASN A 141 5.82 -30.87 -6.21
N THR A 142 5.36 -29.64 -6.46
CA THR A 142 6.12 -28.65 -7.24
C THR A 142 7.36 -28.15 -6.49
N ASN A 143 7.36 -28.23 -5.15
CA ASN A 143 8.44 -27.76 -4.27
C ASN A 143 8.78 -26.28 -4.50
N TYR A 144 7.80 -25.40 -4.26
CA TYR A 144 8.02 -23.94 -4.32
C TYR A 144 9.03 -23.48 -3.28
N ASP A 145 9.78 -22.43 -3.60
CA ASP A 145 10.80 -21.83 -2.72
C ASP A 145 10.22 -20.78 -1.77
N LEU A 146 9.15 -20.09 -2.19
CA LEU A 146 8.41 -19.11 -1.38
C LEU A 146 7.00 -18.86 -1.93
N VAL A 147 6.18 -18.19 -1.12
CA VAL A 147 4.93 -17.56 -1.52
C VAL A 147 5.13 -16.05 -1.65
N PHE A 148 4.77 -15.50 -2.80
CA PHE A 148 4.73 -14.06 -3.07
C PHE A 148 3.28 -13.60 -3.21
N THR A 149 2.81 -12.73 -2.33
CA THR A 149 1.37 -12.41 -2.26
C THR A 149 1.11 -10.95 -1.92
N ASP A 150 -0.06 -10.46 -2.34
CA ASP A 150 -0.59 -9.19 -1.85
C ASP A 150 -1.34 -9.45 -0.52
N PRO A 151 -1.04 -8.72 0.58
CA PRO A 151 -1.66 -8.92 1.88
C PRO A 151 -3.06 -8.31 2.03
N VAL A 152 -3.65 -7.70 1.00
CA VAL A 152 -5.04 -7.18 1.08
C VAL A 152 -6.06 -8.30 1.33
N ALA A 153 -5.78 -9.54 0.94
CA ALA A 153 -6.49 -10.70 1.46
C ALA A 153 -5.54 -11.63 2.23
N PRO A 154 -6.02 -12.31 3.29
CA PRO A 154 -5.21 -13.21 4.10
C PRO A 154 -4.85 -14.53 3.40
N VAL A 155 -5.42 -14.85 2.23
CA VAL A 155 -5.31 -16.17 1.59
C VAL A 155 -3.86 -16.59 1.37
N GLY A 156 -3.05 -15.72 0.76
CA GLY A 156 -1.64 -16.04 0.51
C GLY A 156 -0.84 -16.21 1.80
N ALA A 157 -1.18 -15.45 2.85
CA ALA A 157 -0.58 -15.61 4.17
C ALA A 157 -0.93 -16.97 4.78
N ILE A 158 -2.21 -17.35 4.74
CA ILE A 158 -2.71 -18.64 5.22
C ILE A 158 -2.05 -19.79 4.44
N LEU A 159 -2.00 -19.69 3.11
CA LEU A 159 -1.42 -20.69 2.24
C LEU A 159 0.08 -20.90 2.52
N ALA A 160 0.83 -19.81 2.69
CA ALA A 160 2.25 -19.89 3.02
C ALA A 160 2.49 -20.58 4.36
N ASN A 161 1.71 -20.23 5.39
CA ASN A 161 1.81 -20.86 6.71
C ASN A 161 1.40 -22.34 6.67
N TYR A 162 0.34 -22.69 5.92
CA TYR A 162 -0.12 -24.07 5.75
C TYR A 162 0.93 -24.93 5.03
N LEU A 163 1.54 -24.40 3.98
CA LEU A 163 2.58 -25.08 3.21
C LEU A 163 3.96 -25.03 3.88
N LYS A 164 4.12 -24.22 4.94
CA LYS A 164 5.40 -23.93 5.62
C LYS A 164 6.45 -23.37 4.66
N LEU A 165 6.02 -22.47 3.78
CA LEU A 165 6.88 -21.79 2.83
C LEU A 165 7.24 -20.39 3.34
N PRO A 166 8.46 -19.89 3.01
CA PRO A 166 8.79 -18.50 3.21
C PRO A 166 7.77 -17.57 2.56
N LEU A 167 7.50 -16.43 3.19
CA LEU A 167 6.42 -15.52 2.80
C LEU A 167 6.96 -14.11 2.52
N VAL A 168 6.68 -13.61 1.32
CA VAL A 168 6.99 -12.24 0.91
C VAL A 168 5.72 -11.52 0.51
N PHE A 169 5.43 -10.42 1.20
CA PHE A 169 4.30 -9.54 0.87
C PHE A 169 4.70 -8.41 -0.06
N SER A 170 3.76 -7.94 -0.88
CA SER A 170 3.94 -6.76 -1.75
C SER A 170 2.73 -5.82 -1.77
N ALA A 171 2.48 -5.15 -0.65
CA ALA A 171 1.59 -3.98 -0.57
C ALA A 171 1.93 -3.10 0.63
N ARG A 172 1.26 -1.95 0.74
CA ARG A 172 1.27 -1.10 1.94
C ARG A 172 0.21 -1.55 2.96
N GLY A 173 -1.01 -1.77 2.47
CA GLY A 173 -2.16 -2.17 3.28
C GLY A 173 -2.30 -3.68 3.38
N THR A 174 -2.98 -4.11 4.43
CA THR A 174 -3.55 -5.44 4.64
C THR A 174 -5.06 -5.36 4.48
N SER A 175 -5.73 -6.50 4.55
CA SER A 175 -7.17 -6.61 4.79
C SER A 175 -7.66 -5.70 5.92
N HIS A 176 -6.90 -5.59 7.02
CA HIS A 176 -7.36 -5.00 8.27
C HIS A 176 -6.70 -3.66 8.62
N GLY A 177 -6.03 -3.01 7.68
CA GLY A 177 -5.42 -1.69 7.86
C GLY A 177 -4.02 -1.57 7.26
N GLU A 178 -3.26 -0.56 7.66
CA GLU A 178 -1.89 -0.40 7.17
C GLU A 178 -0.96 -1.46 7.79
N GLY A 179 -0.28 -2.26 6.96
CA GLY A 179 0.51 -3.41 7.43
C GLY A 179 1.70 -3.05 8.31
N HIS A 180 2.16 -1.80 8.27
CA HIS A 180 3.23 -1.33 9.14
C HIS A 180 2.85 -1.42 10.64
N PHE A 181 1.57 -1.29 10.99
CA PHE A 181 1.11 -1.42 12.38
C PHE A 181 1.31 -2.82 12.96
N ASP A 182 1.35 -3.85 12.11
CA ASP A 182 1.49 -5.24 12.56
C ASP A 182 2.96 -5.64 12.76
N ILE A 183 3.89 -5.00 12.04
CA ILE A 183 5.27 -5.48 11.91
C ILE A 183 6.33 -4.51 12.41
N ALA A 184 5.99 -3.24 12.63
CA ALA A 184 6.96 -2.23 13.04
C ALA A 184 6.35 -1.14 13.95
N PRO A 185 7.14 -0.51 14.84
CA PRO A 185 6.64 0.51 15.74
C PRO A 185 5.98 1.67 14.99
N SER A 186 4.75 1.97 15.37
CA SER A 186 3.89 2.92 14.67
C SER A 186 3.26 3.91 15.67
N PRO A 187 4.04 4.84 16.25
CA PRO A 187 3.53 5.71 17.30
C PRO A 187 2.47 6.68 16.77
N ILE A 188 1.22 6.49 17.20
CA ILE A 188 0.06 7.31 16.78
C ILE A 188 0.13 8.78 17.25
N SER A 189 1.18 9.16 17.99
CA SER A 189 1.44 10.54 18.37
C SER A 189 1.89 11.42 17.20
N TYR A 190 2.50 10.83 16.16
CA TYR A 190 2.95 11.53 14.95
C TYR A 190 2.76 10.71 13.66
N ILE A 191 2.40 9.43 13.75
CA ILE A 191 2.01 8.64 12.58
C ILE A 191 0.50 8.77 12.38
N PRO A 192 0.02 9.45 11.32
CA PRO A 192 -1.40 9.55 11.03
C PRO A 192 -1.95 8.22 10.52
N LEU A 193 -3.14 7.85 10.98
CA LEU A 193 -3.85 6.68 10.50
C LEU A 193 -4.39 6.93 9.09
N THR A 194 -4.26 5.94 8.21
CA THR A 194 -4.87 6.00 6.88
C THR A 194 -6.39 6.22 7.00
N GLY A 195 -6.93 7.12 6.20
CA GLY A 195 -8.32 7.56 6.22
C GLY A 195 -8.57 8.84 7.03
N THR A 196 -7.57 9.36 7.76
CA THR A 196 -7.71 10.58 8.58
C THR A 196 -7.31 11.86 7.86
N GLN A 197 -6.54 11.77 6.77
CA GLN A 197 -6.00 12.92 6.04
C GLN A 197 -5.22 13.89 6.96
N LEU A 198 -4.45 13.33 7.91
CA LEU A 198 -3.59 14.09 8.81
C LEU A 198 -2.13 14.04 8.35
N SER A 199 -1.33 14.99 8.83
CA SER A 199 0.12 15.02 8.63
C SER A 199 0.88 14.41 9.81
N ASP A 200 2.21 14.33 9.72
CA ASP A 200 3.08 13.98 10.85
C ASP A 200 3.26 15.12 11.87
N GLN A 201 2.74 16.32 11.56
CA GLN A 201 2.72 17.49 12.42
C GLN A 201 1.29 17.81 12.88
N MET A 202 0.78 16.98 13.77
CA MET A 202 -0.57 17.11 14.31
C MET A 202 -0.63 18.03 15.55
N SER A 203 -1.63 18.90 15.59
CA SER A 203 -2.10 19.58 16.80
C SER A 203 -2.66 18.58 17.83
N PHE A 204 -2.96 19.06 19.04
CA PHE A 204 -3.56 18.22 20.08
C PHE A 204 -4.89 17.57 19.63
N PHE A 205 -5.76 18.33 18.96
CA PHE A 205 -7.07 17.81 18.54
C PHE A 205 -6.96 16.84 17.36
N GLU A 206 -6.03 17.08 16.42
CA GLU A 206 -5.73 16.13 15.35
C GLU A 206 -5.14 14.84 15.92
N ARG A 207 -4.26 14.93 16.92
CA ARG A 207 -3.77 13.75 17.64
C ARG A 207 -4.90 13.03 18.37
N LEU A 208 -5.80 13.74 19.02
CA LEU A 208 -6.97 13.13 19.68
C LEU A 208 -7.82 12.37 18.67
N GLN A 209 -8.12 12.98 17.52
CA GLN A 209 -8.82 12.32 16.42
C GLN A 209 -8.06 11.07 15.97
N ASN A 210 -6.75 11.16 15.75
CA ASN A 210 -5.94 10.03 15.33
C ASN A 210 -5.98 8.85 16.33
N VAL A 211 -5.91 9.15 17.64
CA VAL A 211 -6.03 8.13 18.69
C VAL A 211 -7.42 7.48 18.72
N LEU A 212 -8.49 8.27 18.58
CA LEU A 212 -9.86 7.75 18.55
C LEU A 212 -10.09 6.84 17.34
N MET A 213 -9.62 7.26 16.16
CA MET A 213 -9.72 6.47 14.93
C MET A 213 -8.89 5.19 15.02
N PHE A 214 -7.70 5.24 15.63
CA PHE A 214 -6.92 4.04 15.90
C PHE A 214 -7.66 3.07 16.83
N GLY A 215 -8.26 3.57 17.91
CA GLY A 215 -9.08 2.76 18.81
C GLY A 215 -10.26 2.08 18.10
N PHE A 216 -10.93 2.82 17.20
CA PHE A 216 -12.01 2.28 16.38
C PHE A 216 -11.52 1.17 15.42
N LEU A 217 -10.37 1.37 14.76
CA LEU A 217 -9.76 0.33 13.94
C LEU A 217 -9.45 -0.93 14.76
N GLN A 218 -8.82 -0.79 15.92
CA GLN A 218 -8.51 -1.93 16.79
C GLN A 218 -9.78 -2.67 17.25
N TYR A 219 -10.85 -1.93 17.53
CA TYR A 219 -12.17 -2.50 17.81
C TYR A 219 -12.67 -3.31 16.61
N GLN A 220 -12.61 -2.76 15.39
CA GLN A 220 -13.06 -3.48 14.20
C GLN A 220 -12.27 -4.78 13.95
N ILE A 221 -10.95 -4.73 14.14
CA ILE A 221 -10.07 -5.90 14.01
C ILE A 221 -10.47 -6.99 15.00
N ARG A 222 -10.69 -6.61 16.26
CA ARG A 222 -10.99 -7.56 17.33
C ARG A 222 -12.35 -8.23 17.19
N TRP A 223 -13.35 -7.50 16.70
CA TRP A 223 -14.76 -7.90 16.76
C TRP A 223 -15.37 -8.28 15.40
N PHE A 224 -14.81 -7.82 14.28
CA PHE A 224 -15.30 -8.18 12.94
C PHE A 224 -14.27 -8.98 12.13
N VAL A 225 -13.00 -8.59 12.13
CA VAL A 225 -11.97 -9.28 11.31
C VAL A 225 -11.63 -10.65 11.90
N THR A 226 -11.12 -10.65 13.14
CA THR A 226 -10.56 -11.87 13.76
C THR A 226 -11.58 -13.01 13.84
N PRO A 227 -12.84 -12.78 14.28
CA PRO A 227 -13.82 -13.86 14.40
C PRO A 227 -14.14 -14.58 13.08
N SER A 228 -14.09 -13.89 11.94
CA SER A 228 -14.36 -14.50 10.62
C SER A 228 -13.35 -15.59 10.23
N PHE A 229 -12.17 -15.58 10.84
CA PHE A 229 -11.10 -16.56 10.57
C PHE A 229 -10.80 -17.49 11.76
N GLU A 230 -11.36 -17.27 12.95
CA GLU A 230 -11.07 -18.10 14.13
C GLU A 230 -11.38 -19.59 13.90
N GLY A 231 -12.50 -19.91 13.27
CA GLY A 231 -12.91 -21.28 12.97
C GLY A 231 -11.93 -21.98 12.01
N LEU A 232 -11.57 -21.29 10.92
CA LEU A 232 -10.60 -21.74 9.93
C LEU A 232 -9.21 -21.95 10.57
N ILE A 233 -8.74 -20.97 11.35
CA ILE A 233 -7.43 -21.03 12.00
C ILE A 233 -7.38 -22.20 12.98
N LYS A 234 -8.41 -22.39 13.79
CA LYS A 234 -8.50 -23.52 14.72
C LYS A 234 -8.55 -24.88 14.02
N LYS A 235 -9.14 -24.96 12.82
CA LYS A 235 -9.25 -26.19 12.04
C LYS A 235 -7.90 -26.61 11.43
N TYR A 236 -7.11 -25.65 10.94
CA TYR A 236 -5.91 -25.94 10.15
C TYR A 236 -4.58 -25.65 10.86
N PHE A 237 -4.57 -24.86 11.94
CA PHE A 237 -3.38 -24.42 12.65
C PHE A 237 -3.41 -24.80 14.14
N GLY A 238 -2.22 -24.86 14.74
CA GLY A 238 -2.05 -25.26 16.14
C GLY A 238 -2.27 -24.12 17.15
N PRO A 239 -2.26 -24.44 18.46
CA PRO A 239 -2.32 -23.45 19.53
C PRO A 239 -1.23 -22.38 19.36
N GLY A 240 -1.60 -21.11 19.54
CA GLY A 240 -0.68 -19.97 19.41
C GLY A 240 -0.63 -19.33 18.02
N THR A 241 -1.43 -19.82 17.05
CA THR A 241 -1.69 -19.11 15.79
C THR A 241 -2.97 -18.30 15.92
N ASP A 242 -2.93 -17.04 15.50
CA ASP A 242 -4.07 -16.15 15.41
C ASP A 242 -4.02 -15.42 14.07
N TYR A 243 -5.07 -14.67 13.75
CA TYR A 243 -5.20 -14.02 12.46
C TYR A 243 -4.04 -13.06 12.15
N ILE A 244 -3.64 -12.24 13.12
CA ILE A 244 -2.57 -11.25 12.95
C ILE A 244 -1.21 -11.95 12.85
N SER A 245 -1.01 -13.02 13.61
CA SER A 245 0.25 -13.75 13.61
C SER A 245 0.58 -14.40 12.26
N LEU A 246 -0.42 -14.69 11.41
CA LEU A 246 -0.23 -15.12 10.02
C LEU A 246 0.48 -14.06 9.16
N PHE A 247 0.19 -12.77 9.38
CA PHE A 247 0.84 -11.66 8.68
C PHE A 247 2.23 -11.36 9.27
N GLN A 248 2.35 -11.40 10.60
CA GLN A 248 3.63 -11.25 11.29
C GLN A 248 4.60 -12.42 11.03
N ALA A 249 4.11 -13.52 10.46
CA ALA A 249 4.92 -14.65 10.00
C ALA A 249 5.80 -14.32 8.79
N ALA A 250 5.48 -13.25 8.04
CA ALA A 250 6.19 -12.91 6.82
C ALA A 250 7.69 -12.67 7.02
N ASP A 251 8.47 -13.26 6.11
CA ASP A 251 9.91 -13.10 6.07
C ASP A 251 10.30 -11.71 5.58
N LEU A 252 9.57 -11.16 4.61
CA LEU A 252 9.77 -9.82 4.09
C LEU A 252 8.47 -9.12 3.69
N TRP A 253 8.50 -7.80 3.82
CA TRP A 253 7.48 -6.89 3.34
C TRP A 253 8.06 -5.94 2.31
N LEU A 254 7.66 -6.09 1.05
CA LEU A 254 7.95 -5.12 0.01
C LEU A 254 6.90 -4.00 0.07
N MET A 255 7.19 -2.98 0.88
CA MET A 255 6.31 -1.82 1.06
C MET A 255 6.32 -0.95 -0.20
N ARG A 256 5.16 -0.80 -0.84
CA ARG A 256 4.99 -0.04 -2.11
C ARG A 256 4.97 1.48 -1.91
N VAL A 257 5.81 2.00 -1.02
CA VAL A 257 5.99 3.42 -0.72
C VAL A 257 7.47 3.69 -0.44
N ASP A 258 7.83 4.98 -0.39
CA ASP A 258 9.13 5.48 0.04
C ASP A 258 8.93 6.68 0.97
N PHE A 259 10.00 7.20 1.59
CA PHE A 259 9.94 8.32 2.52
C PHE A 259 10.00 9.72 1.87
N VAL A 260 10.15 9.80 0.54
CA VAL A 260 9.89 11.05 -0.18
C VAL A 260 8.39 11.31 -0.19
N TYR A 261 7.62 10.24 -0.35
CA TYR A 261 6.17 10.25 -0.37
C TYR A 261 5.52 10.08 1.02
N GLU A 262 5.93 9.08 1.80
CA GLU A 262 5.39 8.75 3.12
C GLU A 262 6.08 9.56 4.24
N TYR A 263 5.45 9.67 5.40
CA TYR A 263 6.06 10.30 6.57
C TYR A 263 7.16 9.41 7.19
N PRO A 264 8.29 9.99 7.65
CA PRO A 264 9.34 9.25 8.33
C PRO A 264 8.81 8.50 9.56
N ARG A 265 9.17 7.22 9.70
CA ARG A 265 8.75 6.38 10.83
C ARG A 265 9.75 5.27 11.15
N PRO A 266 9.75 4.70 12.37
CA PRO A 266 10.59 3.57 12.74
C PRO A 266 10.25 2.37 11.85
N THR A 267 11.25 1.65 11.36
CA THR A 267 11.04 0.49 10.48
C THR A 267 11.84 -0.72 10.98
N MET A 268 11.53 -1.90 10.45
CA MET A 268 12.20 -3.16 10.79
C MET A 268 13.05 -3.67 9.62
N PRO A 269 14.12 -4.45 9.88
CA PRO A 269 15.02 -4.94 8.83
C PRO A 269 14.33 -5.79 7.76
N ASN A 270 13.18 -6.40 8.06
CA ASN A 270 12.39 -7.16 7.12
C ASN A 270 11.41 -6.32 6.29
N VAL A 271 11.43 -4.98 6.41
CA VAL A 271 10.59 -4.06 5.65
C VAL A 271 11.44 -3.35 4.60
N VAL A 272 11.15 -3.62 3.33
CA VAL A 272 11.88 -3.09 2.18
C VAL A 272 10.98 -2.11 1.43
N TYR A 273 11.36 -0.84 1.43
CA TYR A 273 10.63 0.21 0.72
C TYR A 273 10.97 0.19 -0.76
N ILE A 274 9.96 -0.04 -1.60
CA ILE A 274 10.08 -0.16 -3.05
C ILE A 274 9.17 0.84 -3.79
N GLY A 275 8.90 2.01 -3.18
CA GLY A 275 8.13 3.08 -3.83
C GLY A 275 8.63 3.38 -5.25
N GLY A 276 7.69 3.48 -6.21
CA GLY A 276 8.00 3.79 -7.61
C GLY A 276 8.64 2.66 -8.43
N PHE A 277 8.67 1.42 -7.93
CA PHE A 277 9.25 0.27 -8.66
C PHE A 277 8.65 0.02 -10.05
N GLN A 278 7.40 0.42 -10.26
CA GLN A 278 6.69 0.32 -11.54
C GLN A 278 7.05 1.45 -12.52
N CYS A 279 7.60 2.57 -12.03
CA CYS A 279 7.89 3.75 -12.82
C CYS A 279 9.07 3.50 -13.77
N LYS A 280 8.98 4.02 -14.99
CA LYS A 280 9.99 3.82 -16.05
C LYS A 280 10.33 5.15 -16.72
N PRO A 281 11.56 5.32 -17.24
CA PRO A 281 11.84 6.44 -18.16
C PRO A 281 10.82 6.47 -19.30
N ALA A 282 10.42 7.68 -19.70
CA ALA A 282 9.45 7.84 -20.77
C ALA A 282 9.99 7.31 -22.10
N LYS A 283 9.13 6.57 -22.81
CA LYS A 283 9.35 6.16 -24.20
C LYS A 283 8.77 7.20 -25.16
N PRO A 284 9.20 7.21 -26.44
CA PRO A 284 8.56 8.04 -27.45
C PRO A 284 7.05 7.77 -27.54
N LEU A 285 6.27 8.84 -27.64
CA LEU A 285 4.83 8.74 -27.80
C LEU A 285 4.47 8.22 -29.21
N PRO A 286 3.32 7.54 -29.37
CA PRO A 286 2.73 7.32 -30.69
C PRO A 286 2.58 8.64 -31.45
N GLU A 287 2.80 8.61 -32.77
CA GLU A 287 2.86 9.81 -33.63
C GLU A 287 1.67 10.75 -33.44
N HIS A 288 0.44 10.23 -33.44
CA HIS A 288 -0.77 11.04 -33.24
C HIS A 288 -0.83 11.76 -31.87
N LEU A 289 -0.30 11.15 -30.79
CA LEU A 289 -0.22 11.80 -29.48
C LEU A 289 0.92 12.82 -29.46
N GLU A 290 2.05 12.49 -30.06
CA GLU A 290 3.17 13.42 -30.18
C GLU A 290 2.76 14.69 -30.92
N GLU A 291 2.10 14.58 -32.08
CA GLU A 291 1.58 15.71 -32.83
C GLU A 291 0.61 16.58 -32.00
N PHE A 292 -0.32 15.94 -31.28
CA PHE A 292 -1.25 16.65 -30.41
C PHE A 292 -0.53 17.38 -29.28
N VAL A 293 0.44 16.73 -28.64
CA VAL A 293 1.26 17.32 -27.56
C VAL A 293 2.10 18.48 -28.09
N GLN A 294 2.71 18.36 -29.26
CA GLN A 294 3.52 19.41 -29.86
C GLN A 294 2.68 20.64 -30.24
N SER A 295 1.43 20.42 -30.71
CA SER A 295 0.48 21.48 -31.05
C SER A 295 0.12 22.41 -29.88
N SER A 296 0.47 22.06 -28.64
CA SER A 296 0.26 22.89 -27.46
C SER A 296 1.16 24.14 -27.36
N GLY A 297 2.15 24.27 -28.25
CA GLY A 297 3.07 25.41 -28.23
C GLY A 297 3.81 25.55 -26.89
N GLU A 298 3.92 26.78 -26.39
CA GLU A 298 4.59 27.11 -25.11
C GLU A 298 3.75 26.76 -23.88
N HIS A 299 2.42 26.66 -24.03
CA HIS A 299 1.52 26.41 -22.91
C HIS A 299 1.64 24.99 -22.35
N GLY A 300 2.01 24.03 -23.20
CA GLY A 300 2.17 22.63 -22.82
C GLY A 300 0.85 21.89 -22.61
N VAL A 301 0.94 20.73 -21.96
CA VAL A 301 -0.19 19.80 -21.84
C VAL A 301 -0.58 19.50 -20.40
N ILE A 302 -1.88 19.26 -20.21
CA ILE A 302 -2.48 18.71 -18.99
C ILE A 302 -2.88 17.27 -19.30
N VAL A 303 -2.52 16.35 -18.42
CA VAL A 303 -2.96 14.94 -18.50
C VAL A 303 -4.02 14.72 -17.43
N MET A 304 -5.12 14.04 -17.76
CA MET A 304 -6.17 13.71 -16.78
C MET A 304 -6.52 12.22 -16.81
N SER A 305 -6.49 11.59 -15.63
CA SER A 305 -6.85 10.17 -15.43
C SER A 305 -7.40 9.91 -14.03
N LEU A 306 -8.59 9.31 -13.95
CA LEU A 306 -9.21 8.91 -12.68
C LEU A 306 -9.03 7.42 -12.35
N GLY A 307 -8.04 6.76 -12.97
CA GLY A 307 -7.70 5.38 -12.68
C GLY A 307 -8.60 4.36 -13.36
N THR A 308 -8.29 3.08 -13.20
CA THR A 308 -8.91 1.99 -13.97
C THR A 308 -10.38 1.74 -13.62
N LEU A 309 -10.76 1.93 -12.35
CA LEU A 309 -12.09 1.63 -11.82
C LEU A 309 -13.13 2.73 -12.10
N ILE A 310 -12.68 3.96 -12.36
CA ILE A 310 -13.56 5.10 -12.67
C ILE A 310 -13.32 5.49 -14.12
N ALA A 311 -14.07 4.82 -15.01
CA ALA A 311 -13.96 5.02 -16.45
C ALA A 311 -14.78 6.22 -16.96
N GLU A 312 -15.82 6.59 -16.23
CA GLU A 312 -16.75 7.67 -16.57
C GLU A 312 -17.13 8.49 -15.34
N LEU A 313 -17.71 9.65 -15.59
CA LEU A 313 -18.16 10.60 -14.58
C LEU A 313 -19.64 10.90 -14.81
N PRO A 314 -20.36 11.36 -13.76
CA PRO A 314 -21.66 12.00 -13.95
C PRO A 314 -21.57 13.10 -15.00
N GLN A 315 -22.55 13.16 -15.91
CA GLN A 315 -22.50 14.01 -17.09
C GLN A 315 -22.34 15.50 -16.73
N ASP A 316 -23.04 15.96 -15.70
CA ASP A 316 -22.98 17.32 -15.18
C ASP A 316 -21.56 17.70 -14.73
N LEU A 317 -20.86 16.79 -14.05
CA LEU A 317 -19.49 17.00 -13.62
C LEU A 317 -18.50 16.92 -14.79
N ALA A 318 -18.71 15.98 -15.72
CA ALA A 318 -17.90 15.88 -16.92
C ALA A 318 -18.00 17.17 -17.76
N ASP A 319 -19.19 17.76 -17.85
CA ASP A 319 -19.44 19.04 -18.53
C ASP A 319 -18.76 20.22 -17.79
N GLN A 320 -18.78 20.25 -16.45
CA GLN A 320 -18.07 21.29 -15.69
C GLN A 320 -16.54 21.22 -15.88
N ILE A 321 -15.98 20.01 -15.83
CA ILE A 321 -14.54 19.78 -16.05
C ILE A 321 -14.15 20.15 -17.48
N ALA A 322 -14.94 19.72 -18.47
CA ALA A 322 -14.71 20.04 -19.88
C ALA A 322 -14.81 21.54 -20.16
N ALA A 323 -15.77 22.25 -19.57
CA ALA A 323 -15.94 23.70 -19.71
C ALA A 323 -14.73 24.46 -19.16
N ALA A 324 -14.22 24.07 -18.00
CA ALA A 324 -13.03 24.65 -17.41
C ALA A 324 -11.80 24.42 -18.29
N PHE A 325 -11.60 23.19 -18.80
CA PHE A 325 -10.51 22.91 -19.73
C PHE A 325 -10.63 23.70 -21.03
N ALA A 326 -11.83 23.90 -21.57
CA ALA A 326 -12.05 24.67 -22.79
C ALA A 326 -11.58 26.14 -22.68
N LYS A 327 -11.51 26.69 -21.47
CA LYS A 327 -10.98 28.04 -21.20
C LYS A 327 -9.46 28.10 -21.12
N MET A 328 -8.78 26.95 -21.03
CA MET A 328 -7.33 26.89 -20.86
C MET A 328 -6.60 26.95 -22.21
N PRO A 329 -5.44 27.64 -22.28
CA PRO A 329 -4.60 27.62 -23.48
C PRO A 329 -3.82 26.31 -23.66
N GLN A 330 -3.72 25.47 -22.61
CA GLN A 330 -3.10 24.15 -22.67
C GLN A 330 -3.92 23.18 -23.53
N LYS A 331 -3.23 22.22 -24.14
CA LYS A 331 -3.89 21.02 -24.65
C LYS A 331 -4.13 20.04 -23.51
N VAL A 332 -5.24 19.32 -23.57
CA VAL A 332 -5.63 18.36 -22.52
C VAL A 332 -5.77 16.98 -23.13
N ILE A 333 -5.13 15.98 -22.54
CA ILE A 333 -5.35 14.57 -22.86
C ILE A 333 -6.08 13.96 -21.67
N TRP A 334 -7.31 13.52 -21.89
CA TRP A 334 -8.19 13.03 -20.83
C TRP A 334 -8.64 11.61 -21.14
N ARG A 335 -8.22 10.66 -20.30
CA ARG A 335 -8.76 9.31 -20.33
C ARG A 335 -10.21 9.31 -19.82
N TYR A 336 -11.16 9.03 -20.70
CA TYR A 336 -12.58 9.08 -20.41
C TYR A 336 -13.37 8.19 -21.36
N LYS A 337 -14.21 7.30 -20.83
CA LYS A 337 -15.03 6.34 -21.59
C LYS A 337 -16.53 6.65 -21.58
N GLY A 338 -16.95 7.70 -20.85
CA GLY A 338 -18.35 8.10 -20.76
C GLY A 338 -18.82 8.85 -22.00
N ALA A 339 -20.08 9.31 -21.97
CA ALA A 339 -20.63 10.14 -23.03
C ALA A 339 -19.87 11.47 -23.17
N LYS A 340 -19.53 11.84 -24.41
CA LYS A 340 -18.76 13.05 -24.72
C LYS A 340 -19.38 14.28 -24.06
N PRO A 341 -18.63 15.05 -23.24
CA PRO A 341 -19.15 16.27 -22.63
C PRO A 341 -19.64 17.30 -23.64
N ALA A 342 -20.76 17.94 -23.37
CA ALA A 342 -21.38 18.93 -24.26
C ALA A 342 -20.52 20.21 -24.41
N THR A 343 -19.73 20.51 -23.38
CA THR A 343 -18.86 21.69 -23.25
C THR A 343 -17.41 21.40 -23.66
N LEU A 344 -17.13 20.26 -24.29
CA LEU A 344 -15.77 19.86 -24.67
C LEU A 344 -15.15 20.83 -25.68
N GLY A 345 -14.06 21.50 -25.28
CA GLY A 345 -13.30 22.40 -26.15
C GLY A 345 -12.38 21.66 -27.13
N ASN A 346 -12.02 22.35 -28.24
CA ASN A 346 -11.11 21.84 -29.28
C ASN A 346 -9.65 21.62 -28.81
N ASN A 347 -9.33 22.04 -27.58
CA ASN A 347 -8.04 21.81 -26.95
C ASN A 347 -7.97 20.48 -26.19
N THR A 348 -9.09 19.76 -26.04
CA THR A 348 -9.16 18.53 -25.26
C THR A 348 -9.34 17.31 -26.17
N LEU A 349 -8.45 16.32 -26.01
CA LEU A 349 -8.51 15.01 -26.65
C LEU A 349 -8.99 13.98 -25.63
N LEU A 350 -10.14 13.37 -25.91
CA LEU A 350 -10.64 12.23 -25.14
C LEU A 350 -10.06 10.94 -25.70
N VAL A 351 -9.62 10.05 -24.82
CA VAL A 351 -9.04 8.75 -25.19
C VAL A 351 -9.54 7.65 -24.25
N ASP A 352 -9.69 6.43 -24.77
CA ASP A 352 -10.04 5.27 -23.94
C ASP A 352 -8.84 4.79 -23.10
N TRP A 353 -7.64 4.99 -23.64
CA TRP A 353 -6.37 4.59 -23.06
C TRP A 353 -5.25 5.52 -23.50
N MET A 354 -4.23 5.66 -22.66
CA MET A 354 -3.04 6.46 -22.96
C MET A 354 -1.78 5.89 -22.28
N PRO A 355 -0.60 6.10 -22.87
CA PRO A 355 0.67 5.77 -22.23
C PRO A 355 0.98 6.80 -21.12
N GLN A 356 0.30 6.69 -19.98
CA GLN A 356 0.33 7.68 -18.89
C GLN A 356 1.75 7.99 -18.41
N ASN A 357 2.58 6.97 -18.15
CA ASN A 357 3.98 7.15 -17.77
C ASN A 357 4.76 8.01 -18.78
N ASP A 358 4.57 7.75 -20.08
CA ASP A 358 5.32 8.42 -21.14
C ASP A 358 4.83 9.86 -21.34
N LEU A 359 3.51 10.07 -21.23
CA LEU A 359 2.92 11.41 -21.21
C LEU A 359 3.42 12.22 -20.00
N LEU A 360 3.47 11.64 -18.81
CA LEU A 360 3.96 12.34 -17.62
C LEU A 360 5.45 12.67 -17.73
N GLY A 361 6.25 11.81 -18.35
CA GLY A 361 7.66 12.10 -18.60
C GLY A 361 7.94 13.00 -19.80
N HIS A 362 6.92 13.39 -20.56
CA HIS A 362 7.10 14.28 -21.71
C HIS A 362 7.41 15.72 -21.26
N PRO A 363 8.42 16.42 -21.86
CA PRO A 363 8.85 17.75 -21.43
C PRO A 363 7.75 18.84 -21.45
N LYS A 364 6.74 18.68 -22.31
CA LYS A 364 5.59 19.61 -22.39
C LYS A 364 4.54 19.40 -21.31
N THR A 365 4.60 18.33 -20.53
CA THR A 365 3.58 18.05 -19.50
C THR A 365 3.78 18.95 -18.30
N LYS A 366 2.75 19.75 -18.01
CA LYS A 366 2.78 20.78 -16.97
C LYS A 366 2.07 20.34 -15.70
N LEU A 367 0.98 19.59 -15.83
CA LEU A 367 0.07 19.24 -14.75
C LEU A 367 -0.54 17.86 -14.99
N PHE A 368 -0.72 17.12 -13.90
CA PHE A 368 -1.51 15.90 -13.88
C PHE A 368 -2.77 16.08 -13.02
N VAL A 369 -3.95 15.87 -13.59
CA VAL A 369 -5.21 15.82 -12.85
C VAL A 369 -5.53 14.36 -12.58
N ALA A 370 -5.58 13.97 -11.30
CA ALA A 370 -5.63 12.58 -10.92
C ALA A 370 -6.57 12.31 -9.75
N HIS A 371 -7.19 11.14 -9.73
CA HIS A 371 -7.96 10.65 -8.58
C HIS A 371 -7.12 10.37 -7.32
N GLY A 372 -5.78 10.33 -7.40
CA GLY A 372 -4.93 10.07 -6.21
C GLY A 372 -4.59 8.59 -5.95
N GLY A 373 -4.88 7.67 -6.87
CA GLY A 373 -4.40 6.29 -6.75
C GLY A 373 -2.86 6.21 -6.73
N THR A 374 -2.31 5.32 -5.88
CA THR A 374 -0.86 5.27 -5.59
C THR A 374 0.02 5.20 -6.84
N ASN A 375 -0.36 4.40 -7.84
CA ASN A 375 0.43 4.24 -9.07
C ASN A 375 0.60 5.55 -9.83
N GLY A 376 -0.50 6.28 -10.06
CA GLY A 376 -0.46 7.56 -10.79
C GLY A 376 0.26 8.65 -10.00
N VAL A 377 0.11 8.66 -8.68
CA VAL A 377 0.86 9.57 -7.79
C VAL A 377 2.36 9.30 -7.88
N GLN A 378 2.78 8.04 -7.84
CA GLN A 378 4.18 7.63 -7.95
C GLN A 378 4.78 7.95 -9.33
N GLU A 379 4.04 7.76 -10.42
CA GLU A 379 4.49 8.15 -11.77
C GLU A 379 4.67 9.67 -11.89
N ALA A 380 3.72 10.46 -11.36
CA ALA A 380 3.84 11.91 -11.36
C ALA A 380 5.03 12.38 -10.50
N LEU A 381 5.22 11.77 -9.32
CA LEU A 381 6.37 12.01 -8.46
C LEU A 381 7.69 11.68 -9.18
N TYR A 382 7.76 10.53 -9.84
CA TYR A 382 8.93 10.10 -10.61
C TYR A 382 9.29 11.09 -11.71
N HIS A 383 8.30 11.60 -12.46
CA HIS A 383 8.52 12.55 -13.56
C HIS A 383 8.53 14.03 -13.14
N GLY A 384 8.27 14.34 -11.87
CA GLY A 384 8.30 15.71 -11.35
C GLY A 384 7.16 16.59 -11.87
N VAL A 385 5.97 16.01 -12.08
CA VAL A 385 4.77 16.70 -12.57
C VAL A 385 3.81 16.96 -11.40
N PRO A 386 3.47 18.23 -11.08
CA PRO A 386 2.57 18.55 -9.99
C PRO A 386 1.16 18.00 -10.24
N ILE A 387 0.39 17.82 -9.16
CA ILE A 387 -0.92 17.16 -9.20
C ILE A 387 -2.04 18.09 -8.76
N ILE A 388 -3.15 18.09 -9.50
CA ILE A 388 -4.47 18.40 -8.93
C ILE A 388 -5.16 17.09 -8.63
N GLY A 389 -5.43 16.86 -7.34
CA GLY A 389 -6.05 15.63 -6.88
C GLY A 389 -7.55 15.78 -6.72
N LEU A 390 -8.26 14.81 -7.28
CA LEU A 390 -9.71 14.64 -7.23
C LEU A 390 -10.04 13.33 -6.50
N PRO A 391 -9.72 13.21 -5.19
CA PRO A 391 -9.85 11.96 -4.48
C PRO A 391 -11.32 11.53 -4.37
N LEU A 392 -11.55 10.23 -4.56
CA LEU A 392 -12.89 9.64 -4.55
C LEU A 392 -13.05 8.68 -3.38
N ILE A 393 -12.19 7.68 -3.27
CA ILE A 393 -12.42 6.52 -2.40
C ILE A 393 -11.11 5.97 -1.82
N PHE A 394 -11.22 5.12 -0.81
CA PHE A 394 -10.11 4.37 -0.22
C PHE A 394 -8.96 5.27 0.26
N ASP A 395 -7.73 4.96 -0.16
CA ASP A 395 -6.48 5.63 0.20
C ASP A 395 -6.24 6.93 -0.59
N GLN A 396 -7.05 7.21 -1.60
CA GLN A 396 -6.87 8.35 -2.50
C GLN A 396 -6.82 9.71 -1.78
N PRO A 397 -7.72 10.04 -0.82
CA PRO A 397 -7.66 11.32 -0.12
C PRO A 397 -6.34 11.51 0.64
N ASP A 398 -5.88 10.46 1.30
CA ASP A 398 -4.62 10.40 2.02
C ASP A 398 -3.42 10.58 1.10
N ASN A 399 -3.50 9.97 -0.08
CA ASN A 399 -2.40 9.97 -1.02
C ASN A 399 -2.13 11.35 -1.60
N VAL A 400 -3.19 12.09 -1.97
CA VAL A 400 -3.06 13.46 -2.48
C VAL A 400 -2.72 14.42 -1.34
N HIS A 401 -3.31 14.25 -0.15
CA HIS A 401 -3.02 15.11 0.99
C HIS A 401 -1.53 15.13 1.35
N ARG A 402 -0.84 13.99 1.27
CA ARG A 402 0.63 13.92 1.46
C ARG A 402 1.43 14.79 0.49
N LEU A 403 0.97 14.95 -0.76
CA LEU A 403 1.60 15.84 -1.73
C LEU A 403 1.25 17.30 -1.49
N GLU A 404 0.03 17.58 -1.04
CA GLU A 404 -0.43 18.91 -0.66
C GLU A 404 0.37 19.46 0.52
N VAL A 405 0.58 18.67 1.57
CA VAL A 405 1.45 19.02 2.71
C VAL A 405 2.89 19.31 2.26
N ARG A 406 3.35 18.69 1.17
CA ARG A 406 4.68 18.93 0.57
C ARG A 406 4.69 20.07 -0.46
N GLY A 407 3.57 20.75 -0.67
CA GLY A 407 3.40 21.82 -1.64
C GLY A 407 3.62 21.37 -3.08
N ALA A 408 3.36 20.09 -3.40
CA ALA A 408 3.57 19.48 -4.72
C ALA A 408 2.25 19.11 -5.43
N GLY A 409 1.12 19.34 -4.77
CA GLY A 409 -0.20 19.19 -5.37
C GLY A 409 -1.26 19.97 -4.61
N LYS A 410 -2.46 20.02 -5.18
CA LYS A 410 -3.64 20.68 -4.61
C LYS A 410 -4.80 19.71 -4.58
N VAL A 411 -5.46 19.55 -3.44
CA VAL A 411 -6.68 18.74 -3.32
C VAL A 411 -7.87 19.62 -3.66
N LEU A 412 -8.73 19.14 -4.55
CA LEU A 412 -10.03 19.74 -4.80
C LEU A 412 -11.12 18.74 -4.41
N ASP A 413 -12.17 19.24 -3.78
CA ASP A 413 -13.30 18.41 -3.39
C ASP A 413 -14.14 18.07 -4.62
N PHE A 414 -14.16 16.78 -4.95
CA PHE A 414 -14.87 16.26 -6.11
C PHE A 414 -16.39 16.52 -6.05
N PHE A 415 -16.99 16.49 -4.87
CA PHE A 415 -18.45 16.57 -4.71
C PHE A 415 -18.99 18.00 -4.68
N THR A 416 -18.14 18.97 -4.38
CA THR A 416 -18.49 20.39 -4.39
C THR A 416 -17.80 21.13 -5.54
N MET A 417 -17.22 20.39 -6.48
CA MET A 417 -16.52 20.97 -7.63
C MET A 417 -17.49 21.79 -8.47
N THR A 418 -17.00 22.92 -8.97
CA THR A 418 -17.65 23.68 -10.04
C THR A 418 -16.62 23.98 -11.12
N GLU A 419 -17.09 24.40 -12.30
CA GLU A 419 -16.22 24.87 -13.37
C GLU A 419 -15.23 25.95 -12.87
N GLU A 420 -15.71 26.90 -12.07
CA GLU A 420 -14.91 28.01 -11.55
C GLU A 420 -13.84 27.51 -10.55
N ILE A 421 -14.22 26.66 -9.59
CA ILE A 421 -13.29 26.11 -8.60
C ILE A 421 -12.19 25.29 -9.30
N PHE A 422 -12.58 24.46 -10.27
CA PHE A 422 -11.63 23.64 -11.00
C PHE A 422 -10.68 24.48 -11.86
N PHE A 423 -11.21 25.46 -12.59
CA PHE A 423 -10.41 26.39 -13.39
C PHE A 423 -9.42 27.17 -12.53
N GLN A 424 -9.85 27.73 -11.39
CA GLN A 424 -8.98 28.45 -10.46
C GLN A 424 -7.88 27.54 -9.90
N GLY A 425 -8.23 26.31 -9.50
CA GLY A 425 -7.26 25.32 -9.03
C GLY A 425 -6.19 25.00 -10.07
N ILE A 426 -6.58 24.81 -11.34
CA ILE A 426 -5.65 24.61 -12.47
C ILE A 426 -4.74 25.83 -12.64
N GLN A 427 -5.31 27.03 -12.66
CA GLN A 427 -4.52 28.25 -12.82
C GLN A 427 -3.51 28.44 -11.69
N GLU A 428 -3.90 28.16 -10.45
CA GLU A 428 -3.00 28.26 -9.29
C GLU A 428 -1.80 27.33 -9.44
N VAL A 429 -2.03 26.03 -9.69
CA VAL A 429 -0.95 25.04 -9.79
C VAL A 429 -0.04 25.30 -11.00
N LEU A 430 -0.57 25.84 -12.09
CA LEU A 430 0.21 26.18 -13.28
C LEU A 430 1.01 27.49 -13.13
N ASN A 431 0.47 28.49 -12.41
CA ASN A 431 1.05 29.82 -12.32
C ASN A 431 1.96 30.01 -11.11
N ASP A 432 1.70 29.32 -9.99
CA ASP A 432 2.62 29.34 -8.84
C ASP A 432 3.77 28.34 -9.09
N PRO A 433 5.02 28.83 -9.30
CA PRO A 433 6.16 27.96 -9.55
C PRO A 433 6.49 27.04 -8.37
N SER A 434 6.01 27.32 -7.16
CA SER A 434 6.29 26.52 -5.96
C SER A 434 5.88 25.06 -6.15
N TYR A 435 4.72 24.79 -6.74
CA TYR A 435 4.23 23.43 -7.03
C TYR A 435 5.20 22.63 -7.90
N ARG A 436 5.63 23.22 -9.02
CA ARG A 436 6.56 22.56 -9.94
C ARG A 436 7.93 22.39 -9.31
N MET A 437 8.44 23.40 -8.62
CA MET A 437 9.75 23.34 -7.95
C MET A 437 9.78 22.28 -6.85
N ASN A 438 8.75 22.22 -6.01
CA ASN A 438 8.61 21.22 -4.97
C ASN A 438 8.51 19.82 -5.56
N MET A 439 7.65 19.61 -6.56
CA MET A 439 7.50 18.30 -7.18
C MET A 439 8.79 17.84 -7.89
N GLN A 440 9.52 18.74 -8.54
CA GLN A 440 10.84 18.42 -9.12
C GLN A 440 11.90 18.12 -8.05
N ARG A 441 11.86 18.81 -6.91
CA ARG A 441 12.71 18.49 -5.76
C ARG A 441 12.41 17.08 -5.24
N LEU A 442 11.14 16.75 -5.04
CA LEU A 442 10.72 15.42 -4.61
C LEU A 442 11.09 14.35 -5.64
N SER A 443 10.90 14.59 -6.94
CA SER A 443 11.33 13.69 -8.02
C SER A 443 12.82 13.36 -7.95
N ARG A 444 13.68 14.38 -7.75
CA ARG A 444 15.12 14.16 -7.59
C ARG A 444 15.43 13.26 -6.39
N LEU A 445 14.81 13.53 -5.24
CA LEU A 445 14.97 12.70 -4.03
C LEU A 445 14.49 11.26 -4.25
N HIS A 446 13.33 11.10 -4.90
CA HIS A 446 12.72 9.79 -5.15
C HIS A 446 13.59 8.91 -6.06
N ARG A 447 14.30 9.54 -7.01
CA ARG A 447 15.16 8.85 -7.97
C ARG A 447 16.59 8.64 -7.49
N ASP A 448 17.03 9.39 -6.48
CA ASP A 448 18.37 9.34 -5.91
C ASP A 448 18.45 8.24 -4.84
N VAL A 449 18.55 6.99 -5.33
CA VAL A 449 18.56 5.79 -4.49
C VAL A 449 19.80 4.94 -4.76
N PRO A 450 20.36 4.27 -3.73
CA PRO A 450 21.55 3.44 -3.90
C PRO A 450 21.30 2.20 -4.79
N MET A 451 20.07 1.69 -4.81
CA MET A 451 19.60 0.61 -5.66
C MET A 451 18.19 0.93 -6.15
N LYS A 452 17.91 0.68 -7.43
CA LYS A 452 16.58 0.92 -7.99
C LYS A 452 15.54 0.07 -7.26
N PRO A 453 14.31 0.57 -7.03
CA PRO A 453 13.30 -0.14 -6.25
C PRO A 453 12.97 -1.55 -6.79
N MET A 454 12.90 -1.72 -8.11
CA MET A 454 12.71 -3.03 -8.73
C MET A 454 13.88 -3.98 -8.47
N ASP A 455 15.12 -3.49 -8.56
CA ASP A 455 16.30 -4.31 -8.29
C ASP A 455 16.37 -4.73 -6.82
N SER A 456 16.01 -3.82 -5.91
CA SER A 456 15.85 -4.11 -4.48
C SER A 456 14.80 -5.19 -4.22
N ALA A 457 13.61 -5.08 -4.83
CA ALA A 457 12.54 -6.06 -4.71
C ALA A 457 13.03 -7.46 -5.10
N LEU A 458 13.64 -7.59 -6.29
CA LEU A 458 14.11 -8.87 -6.81
C LEU A 458 15.26 -9.43 -5.97
N PHE A 459 16.22 -8.59 -5.56
CA PHE A 459 17.31 -9.01 -4.68
C PHE A 459 16.78 -9.65 -3.40
N TRP A 460 15.78 -9.03 -2.78
CA TRP A 460 15.20 -9.46 -1.51
C TRP A 460 14.31 -10.70 -1.65
N ILE A 461 13.52 -10.81 -2.72
CA ILE A 461 12.77 -12.04 -3.04
C ILE A 461 13.77 -13.20 -3.23
N GLU A 462 14.82 -12.99 -4.02
CA GLU A 462 15.86 -14.00 -4.21
C GLU A 462 16.63 -14.29 -2.92
N PHE A 463 16.83 -13.30 -2.05
CA PHE A 463 17.45 -13.50 -0.74
C PHE A 463 16.65 -14.49 0.10
N VAL A 464 15.32 -14.32 0.17
CA VAL A 464 14.42 -15.24 0.89
C VAL A 464 14.47 -16.63 0.27
N MET A 465 14.47 -16.76 -1.06
CA MET A 465 14.61 -18.05 -1.74
C MET A 465 15.94 -18.74 -1.41
N ARG A 466 17.06 -18.01 -1.48
CA ARG A 466 18.41 -18.55 -1.22
C ARG A 466 18.58 -19.04 0.21
N HIS A 467 17.98 -18.36 1.18
CA HIS A 467 18.17 -18.64 2.61
C HIS A 467 17.00 -19.38 3.26
N LYS A 468 15.98 -19.75 2.47
CA LYS A 468 14.77 -20.45 2.94
C LYS A 468 14.07 -19.69 4.07
N GLY A 469 13.94 -18.38 3.90
CA GLY A 469 13.38 -17.45 4.87
C GLY A 469 14.33 -16.32 5.28
N ALA A 470 13.86 -15.47 6.18
CA ALA A 470 14.59 -14.31 6.70
C ALA A 470 14.30 -14.06 8.19
N ALA A 471 14.19 -15.14 8.98
CA ALA A 471 13.82 -15.05 10.40
C ALA A 471 14.71 -14.10 11.25
N HIS A 472 15.99 -13.95 10.90
CA HIS A 472 16.92 -13.05 11.59
C HIS A 472 16.64 -11.55 11.37
N LEU A 473 15.80 -11.21 10.38
CA LEU A 473 15.36 -9.83 10.11
C LEU A 473 14.04 -9.51 10.83
N ARG A 474 13.40 -10.51 11.42
CA ARG A 474 12.13 -10.38 12.12
C ARG A 474 12.37 -10.04 13.59
N THR A 475 11.58 -9.10 14.11
CA THR A 475 11.66 -8.65 15.49
C THR A 475 10.93 -9.60 16.44
N GLU A 476 11.42 -9.74 17.68
CA GLU A 476 10.69 -10.44 18.75
C GLU A 476 9.58 -9.59 19.36
N SER A 477 9.51 -8.29 19.05
CA SER A 477 8.61 -7.34 19.71
C SER A 477 7.13 -7.73 19.67
N TYR A 478 6.67 -8.32 18.57
CA TYR A 478 5.26 -8.73 18.42
C TYR A 478 4.93 -10.07 19.10
N ARG A 479 5.95 -10.81 19.59
CA ARG A 479 5.75 -12.03 20.40
C ARG A 479 5.74 -11.74 21.90
N LEU A 480 6.13 -10.53 22.30
CA LEU A 480 6.16 -10.12 23.69
C LEU A 480 4.77 -9.65 24.15
N PRO A 481 4.35 -9.99 25.38
CA PRO A 481 3.23 -9.32 26.02
C PRO A 481 3.48 -7.82 26.12
N TRP A 482 2.41 -7.02 26.05
CA TRP A 482 2.50 -5.55 26.07
C TRP A 482 3.31 -4.99 27.25
N TYR A 483 3.20 -5.63 28.42
CA TYR A 483 3.90 -5.19 29.63
C TYR A 483 5.40 -5.46 29.57
N SER A 484 5.84 -6.58 28.97
CA SER A 484 7.27 -6.86 28.78
C SER A 484 7.86 -6.03 27.65
N TYR A 485 7.11 -5.81 26.56
CA TYR A 485 7.51 -4.90 25.47
C TYR A 485 7.79 -3.48 25.97
N HIS A 486 6.94 -2.96 26.87
CA HIS A 486 7.11 -1.65 27.50
C HIS A 486 7.92 -1.68 28.82
N SER A 487 8.48 -2.84 29.20
CA SER A 487 9.23 -3.04 30.45
C SER A 487 8.48 -2.61 31.73
N VAL A 488 7.14 -2.67 31.70
CA VAL A 488 6.27 -2.31 32.83
C VAL A 488 6.48 -3.25 34.01
N ASP A 489 6.69 -4.53 33.75
CA ASP A 489 7.08 -5.54 34.73
C ASP A 489 8.38 -5.17 35.48
N VAL A 490 9.41 -4.74 34.74
CA VAL A 490 10.67 -4.26 35.30
C VAL A 490 10.48 -2.98 36.09
N MET A 491 9.72 -2.01 35.56
CA MET A 491 9.44 -0.74 36.25
C MET A 491 8.71 -0.97 37.59
N LEU A 492 7.71 -1.86 37.60
CA LEU A 492 6.98 -2.23 38.82
C LEU A 492 7.89 -2.93 39.84
N PHE A 493 8.78 -3.81 39.39
CA PHE A 493 9.77 -4.47 40.24
C PHE A 493 10.72 -3.46 40.90
N LEU A 494 11.29 -2.53 40.12
CA LEU A 494 12.19 -1.47 40.62
C LEU A 494 11.47 -0.49 41.56
N ALA A 495 10.22 -0.13 41.25
CA ALA A 495 9.39 0.70 42.13
C ALA A 495 9.12 -0.01 43.47
N GLY A 496 8.85 -1.32 43.44
CA GLY A 496 8.68 -2.15 44.64
C GLY A 496 9.93 -2.19 45.52
N ILE A 497 11.12 -2.37 44.93
CA ILE A 497 12.40 -2.32 45.66
C ILE A 497 12.60 -0.94 46.30
N THR A 498 12.35 0.13 45.56
CA THR A 498 12.50 1.50 46.06
C THR A 498 11.56 1.75 47.24
N LEU A 499 10.30 1.33 47.14
CA LEU A 499 9.33 1.44 48.22
C LEU A 499 9.77 0.65 49.45
N LEU A 500 10.31 -0.57 49.28
CA LEU A 500 10.83 -1.38 50.38
C LEU A 500 12.01 -0.69 51.09
N ILE A 501 12.95 -0.09 50.34
CA ILE A 501 14.08 0.66 50.91
C ILE A 501 13.56 1.88 51.69
N LEU A 502 12.61 2.64 51.14
CA LEU A 502 12.03 3.80 51.82
C LEU A 502 11.27 3.40 53.10
N MET A 503 10.50 2.30 53.05
CA MET A 503 9.78 1.79 54.23
C MET A 503 10.74 1.29 55.31
N THR A 504 11.80 0.59 54.94
CA THR A 504 12.82 0.12 55.91
C THR A 504 13.58 1.30 56.52
N PHE A 505 13.99 2.29 55.73
CA PHE A 505 14.61 3.51 56.24
C PHE A 505 13.68 4.28 57.18
N ALA A 506 12.40 4.45 56.82
CA ALA A 506 11.40 5.10 57.66
C ALA A 506 11.16 4.32 58.97
N ALA A 507 11.11 2.99 58.92
CA ALA A 507 11.00 2.15 60.10
C ALA A 507 12.23 2.28 61.01
N LEU A 508 13.44 2.23 60.46
CA LEU A 508 14.69 2.43 61.19
C LEU A 508 14.75 3.82 61.82
N ALA A 509 14.40 4.88 61.07
CA ALA A 509 14.33 6.24 61.59
C ALA A 509 13.32 6.36 62.74
N ARG A 510 12.12 5.76 62.62
CA ARG A 510 11.14 5.70 63.72
C ARG A 510 11.68 4.93 64.92
N CYS A 511 12.36 3.80 64.72
CA CYS A 511 13.00 3.03 65.78
C CYS A 511 14.09 3.83 66.49
N LEU A 512 14.93 4.57 65.75
CA LEU A 512 15.97 5.44 66.32
C LEU A 512 15.36 6.62 67.07
N CYS A 513 14.39 7.33 66.49
CA CYS A 513 13.69 8.44 67.14
C CYS A 513 12.96 7.99 68.43
N SER A 514 12.25 6.86 68.41
CA SER A 514 11.57 6.32 69.60
C SER A 514 12.54 5.88 70.70
N ARG A 515 13.73 5.35 70.34
CA ARG A 515 14.81 5.06 71.29
C ARG A 515 15.41 6.34 71.88
N CYS A 516 15.63 7.39 71.09
CA CYS A 516 16.10 8.69 71.58
C CYS A 516 15.09 9.36 72.54
N VAL A 517 13.78 9.27 72.27
CA VAL A 517 12.72 9.77 73.16
C VAL A 517 12.68 8.97 74.47
N ARG A 518 12.78 7.63 74.43
CA ARG A 518 12.88 6.79 75.64
C ARG A 518 14.16 7.02 76.44
N ALA A 519 15.27 7.35 75.79
CA ALA A 519 16.53 7.64 76.46
C ALA A 519 16.50 9.00 77.20
N LYS A 520 15.80 10.01 76.67
CA LYS A 520 15.54 11.28 77.38
C LYS A 520 14.65 11.09 78.61
N SER A 521 13.58 10.30 78.50
CA SER A 521 12.66 10.02 79.62
C SER A 521 13.27 9.26 80.81
N LYS A 522 14.46 8.66 80.66
CA LYS A 522 15.16 7.94 81.75
C LYS A 522 16.26 8.76 82.44
N ARG A 523 16.50 10.01 82.00
CA ARG A 523 17.55 10.90 82.53
C ARG A 523 17.03 12.11 83.30
N ASP A 524 15.71 12.21 83.46
CA ASP A 524 15.03 13.08 84.43
C ASP A 524 14.53 12.18 85.59
#